data_AF-A0A072PEH1-F1
#
_entry.id   AF-A0A072PEH1-F1
#
_cell.length_a   1.000
_cell.length_b   1.000
_cell.length_c   1.000
_cell.angle_alpha   90.00
_cell.angle_beta   90.00
_cell.angle_gamma   90.00
#
_symmetry.space_group_name_H-M   'P 1'
#
loop_
_entity.id
_entity.type
_entity.pdbx_description
1 polymer ?
#
loop_
_entity_poly.entity_id
_entity_poly.type
_entity_poly.pdbx_seq_one_letter_code
_entity_poly.pdbx_strand_id
1 'polypeptide(L)'
;MSTDVLFARIAMLRENGMLTPVDEALKSKLSSSTIRQMYLRFGPSTLLKCTFCHPDDTTTYVLYHLPVNVLFPHLLHVLLLGIATSETVSGIEAHHWRRGALAGALLLFALDTYLTSFFAPLTDTSTPGPAGLFWLAATLRSLTLCAFDAGVAFLIYASATRRFLLFSAASSADPELARRRNDEMLTNANIALQMAATNIRAYSVARNAVLRNETLKAADDEYWRAVVAFEGSEGDESLFEDDEVQAAVAAAYGTGKIDVQTMRRETDAFVANATKNL
;
A
#
# COMPACT_ATOMS: atom_id res chain seq x y z
N MET A 1 12.38 -18.29 43.77
CA MET A 1 13.81 -18.47 43.37
C MET A 1 14.61 -17.27 43.85
N SER A 2 15.78 -17.47 44.47
CA SER A 2 16.66 -16.35 44.88
C SER A 2 17.33 -15.72 43.66
N THR A 3 17.47 -14.39 43.65
CA THR A 3 18.11 -13.62 42.56
C THR A 3 19.53 -14.09 42.29
N ASP A 4 20.27 -14.49 43.31
CA ASP A 4 21.65 -14.95 43.16
C ASP A 4 21.76 -16.21 42.30
N VAL A 5 20.82 -17.15 42.42
CA VAL A 5 20.81 -18.37 41.60
C VAL A 5 20.49 -18.05 40.15
N LEU A 6 19.59 -17.09 39.90
CA LEU A 6 19.26 -16.64 38.54
C LEU A 6 20.50 -16.02 37.87
N PHE A 7 21.16 -15.08 38.54
CA PHE A 7 22.35 -14.43 37.99
C PHE A 7 23.54 -15.37 37.86
N ALA A 8 23.70 -16.35 38.75
CA ALA A 8 24.70 -17.41 38.60
C ALA A 8 24.46 -18.26 37.34
N ARG A 9 23.20 -18.58 37.02
CA ARG A 9 22.85 -19.29 35.77
C ARG A 9 23.08 -18.42 34.53
N ILE A 10 22.77 -17.13 34.61
CA ILE A 10 23.06 -16.17 33.52
C ILE A 10 24.55 -16.08 33.26
N ALA A 11 25.39 -16.07 34.31
CA ALA A 11 26.84 -16.09 34.19
C ALA A 11 27.33 -17.28 33.34
N MET A 12 26.78 -18.47 33.60
CA MET A 12 27.14 -19.71 32.87
C MET A 12 26.71 -19.69 31.40
N LEU A 13 25.68 -18.90 31.05
CA LEU A 13 25.19 -18.78 29.67
C LEU A 13 25.97 -17.75 28.84
N ARG A 14 26.83 -16.93 29.45
CA ARG A 14 27.66 -15.95 28.74
C ARG A 14 28.98 -16.59 28.29
N GLU A 15 29.50 -16.12 27.17
CA GLU A 15 30.73 -16.62 26.53
C GLU A 15 31.95 -16.64 27.48
N ASN A 16 32.03 -15.69 28.41
CA ASN A 16 33.16 -15.56 29.34
C ASN A 16 32.88 -16.16 30.73
N GLY A 17 31.73 -16.78 30.96
CA GLY A 17 31.34 -17.31 32.28
C GLY A 17 31.15 -16.26 33.38
N MET A 18 31.14 -14.97 33.01
CA MET A 18 31.07 -13.82 33.93
C MET A 18 29.88 -12.93 33.64
N LEU A 19 29.37 -12.24 34.67
CA LEU A 19 28.35 -11.22 34.51
C LEU A 19 28.92 -10.02 33.76
N THR A 20 28.10 -9.38 32.92
CA THR A 20 28.46 -8.07 32.38
C THR A 20 28.16 -6.95 33.38
N PRO A 21 28.79 -5.77 33.22
CA PRO A 21 28.47 -4.60 34.05
C PRO A 21 26.97 -4.26 34.07
N VAL A 22 26.26 -4.54 32.97
CA VAL A 22 24.80 -4.36 32.89
C VAL A 22 24.06 -5.34 33.79
N ASP A 23 24.49 -6.61 33.85
CA ASP A 23 23.87 -7.61 34.72
C ASP A 23 24.17 -7.34 36.18
N GLU A 24 25.37 -6.87 36.51
CA GLU A 24 25.73 -6.50 37.88
C GLU A 24 24.87 -5.33 38.38
N ALA A 25 24.70 -4.30 37.53
CA ALA A 25 23.82 -3.17 37.82
C ALA A 25 22.34 -3.60 37.94
N LEU A 26 21.91 -4.59 37.15
CA LEU A 26 20.55 -5.12 37.23
C LEU A 26 20.36 -5.97 38.49
N LYS A 27 21.36 -6.78 38.85
CA LYS A 27 21.38 -7.61 40.06
C LYS A 27 21.22 -6.75 41.31
N SER A 28 21.92 -5.62 41.39
CA SER A 28 21.81 -4.72 42.55
C SER A 28 20.43 -4.06 42.70
N LYS A 29 19.65 -3.97 41.61
CA LYS A 29 18.31 -3.36 41.62
C LYS A 29 17.17 -4.37 41.88
N LEU A 30 17.30 -5.63 41.46
CA LEU A 30 16.23 -6.64 41.50
C LEU A 30 15.99 -7.30 42.88
N SER A 31 16.41 -6.66 43.97
CA SER A 31 16.29 -7.20 45.34
C SER A 31 14.83 -7.35 45.81
N SER A 32 13.96 -6.40 45.45
CA SER A 32 12.54 -6.36 45.87
C SER A 32 11.58 -6.94 44.81
N SER A 33 10.48 -7.52 45.26
CA SER A 33 9.37 -7.99 44.40
C SER A 33 8.79 -6.85 43.55
N THR A 34 8.64 -5.66 44.13
CA THR A 34 8.13 -4.47 43.41
C THR A 34 9.00 -4.10 42.22
N ILE A 35 10.33 -4.11 42.39
CA ILE A 35 11.25 -3.80 41.28
C ILE A 35 11.25 -4.91 40.23
N ARG A 36 11.05 -6.18 40.61
CA ARG A 36 10.88 -7.28 39.64
C ARG A 36 9.62 -7.09 38.80
N GLN A 37 8.55 -6.60 39.40
CA GLN A 37 7.32 -6.26 38.68
C GLN A 37 7.57 -5.13 37.67
N MET A 38 8.28 -4.07 38.07
CA MET A 38 8.65 -2.97 37.18
C MET A 38 9.56 -3.43 36.04
N TYR A 39 10.49 -4.34 36.31
CA TYR A 39 11.34 -4.94 35.29
C TYR A 39 10.54 -5.72 34.24
N LEU A 40 9.57 -6.54 34.65
CA LEU A 40 8.74 -7.31 33.72
C LEU A 40 7.85 -6.43 32.85
N ARG A 41 7.47 -5.26 33.35
CA ARG A 41 6.60 -4.31 32.65
C ARG A 41 7.36 -3.37 31.71
N PHE A 42 8.40 -2.69 32.21
CA PHE A 42 9.09 -1.63 31.49
C PHE A 42 10.46 -2.05 30.92
N GLY A 43 10.98 -3.20 31.34
CA GLY A 43 12.23 -3.74 30.87
C GLY A 43 13.48 -3.17 31.54
N PRO A 44 14.68 -3.70 31.18
CA PRO A 44 15.95 -3.32 31.79
C PRO A 44 16.37 -1.87 31.49
N SER A 45 16.08 -1.37 30.31
CA SER A 45 16.52 -0.04 29.86
C SER A 45 15.90 1.07 30.70
N THR A 46 14.59 1.00 30.95
CA THR A 46 13.88 1.92 31.84
C THR A 46 14.37 1.83 33.27
N LEU A 47 14.61 0.61 33.78
CA LEU A 47 15.03 0.40 35.16
C LEU A 47 16.45 0.91 35.45
N LEU A 48 17.36 0.81 34.48
CA LEU A 48 18.76 1.20 34.63
C LEU A 48 19.04 2.66 34.27
N LYS A 49 18.33 3.21 33.27
CA LYS A 49 18.61 4.56 32.74
C LYS A 49 17.75 5.66 33.36
N CYS A 50 16.65 5.33 34.02
CA CYS A 50 15.81 6.36 34.64
C CYS A 50 16.48 6.96 35.88
N THR A 51 16.69 8.27 35.87
CA THR A 51 17.38 9.02 36.95
C THR A 51 16.45 9.49 38.06
N PHE A 52 15.14 9.62 37.79
CA PHE A 52 14.13 10.15 38.72
C PHE A 52 13.08 9.11 39.14
N CYS A 53 13.21 7.86 38.70
CA CYS A 53 12.23 6.83 39.00
C CYS A 53 12.38 6.29 40.42
N HIS A 54 11.27 6.19 41.13
CA HIS A 54 11.23 5.66 42.50
C HIS A 54 10.40 4.38 42.59
N PRO A 55 10.88 3.33 43.29
CA PRO A 55 10.15 2.05 43.44
C PRO A 55 8.72 2.21 43.95
N ASP A 56 8.50 3.19 44.82
CA ASP A 56 7.23 3.42 45.50
C ASP A 56 6.21 4.14 44.60
N ASP A 57 6.68 4.78 43.52
CA ASP A 57 5.83 5.52 42.59
C ASP A 57 5.95 4.97 41.16
N THR A 58 4.96 4.18 40.78
CA THR A 58 4.87 3.59 39.43
C THR A 58 4.73 4.64 38.34
N THR A 59 4.17 5.82 38.65
CA THR A 59 3.93 6.87 37.65
C THR A 59 5.23 7.43 37.10
N THR A 60 6.27 7.51 37.92
CA THR A 60 7.61 7.96 37.49
C THR A 60 8.18 7.07 36.39
N TYR A 61 8.01 5.74 36.50
CA TYR A 61 8.42 4.79 35.48
C TYR A 61 7.59 4.89 34.21
N VAL A 62 6.26 5.09 34.32
CA VAL A 62 5.39 5.31 33.17
C VAL A 62 5.81 6.56 32.40
N LEU A 63 6.03 7.67 33.10
CA LEU A 63 6.45 8.95 32.51
C LEU A 63 7.77 8.84 31.75
N TYR A 64 8.72 8.06 32.26
CA TYR A 64 9.99 7.83 31.57
C TYR A 64 9.85 6.86 30.38
N HIS A 65 9.06 5.80 30.53
CA HIS A 65 8.98 4.72 29.53
C HIS A 65 8.17 5.12 28.29
N LEU A 66 7.05 5.80 28.50
CA LEU A 66 6.01 6.02 27.50
C LEU A 66 6.47 6.84 26.28
N PRO A 67 7.23 7.95 26.42
CA PRO A 67 7.64 8.78 25.28
C PRO A 67 8.43 8.00 24.22
N VAL A 68 9.37 7.15 24.63
CA VAL A 68 10.29 6.46 23.71
C VAL A 68 9.72 5.12 23.25
N ASN A 69 9.10 4.35 24.15
CA ASN A 69 8.73 2.96 23.85
C ASN A 69 7.29 2.81 23.32
N VAL A 70 6.43 3.80 23.55
CA VAL A 70 5.00 3.75 23.15
C VAL A 70 4.67 4.88 22.19
N LEU A 71 4.90 6.13 22.61
CA LEU A 71 4.50 7.31 21.84
C LEU A 71 5.27 7.40 20.52
N PHE A 72 6.59 7.26 20.53
CA PHE A 72 7.39 7.38 19.32
C PHE A 72 7.01 6.37 18.22
N PRO A 73 6.87 5.05 18.49
CA PRO A 73 6.37 4.10 17.49
C PRO A 73 5.01 4.46 16.91
N HIS A 74 4.07 4.94 17.74
CA HIS A 74 2.73 5.32 17.28
C HIS A 74 2.73 6.62 16.48
N LEU A 75 3.57 7.60 16.83
CA LEU A 75 3.74 8.81 16.04
C LEU A 75 4.32 8.50 14.67
N LEU A 76 5.33 7.62 14.62
CA LEU A 76 5.91 7.16 13.37
C LEU A 76 4.87 6.41 12.53
N HIS A 77 4.08 5.53 13.16
CA HIS A 77 2.99 4.79 12.51
C HIS A 77 1.93 5.73 11.92
N VAL A 78 1.43 6.68 12.70
CA VAL A 78 0.45 7.69 12.24
C VAL A 78 1.00 8.54 11.10
N LEU A 79 2.28 8.93 11.17
CA LEU A 79 2.95 9.68 10.10
C LEU A 79 3.00 8.86 8.80
N LEU A 80 3.51 7.63 8.88
CA LEU A 80 3.64 6.75 7.72
C LEU A 80 2.27 6.40 7.11
N LEU A 81 1.29 6.09 7.96
CA LEU A 81 -0.08 5.81 7.53
C LEU A 81 -0.73 7.05 6.89
N GLY A 82 -0.47 8.24 7.43
CA GLY A 82 -0.93 9.52 6.89
C GLY A 82 -0.34 9.84 5.51
N ILE A 83 0.94 9.51 5.29
CA ILE A 83 1.59 9.65 3.98
C ILE A 83 1.03 8.60 3.01
N ALA A 84 0.93 7.33 3.44
CA ALA A 84 0.43 6.23 2.62
C ALA A 84 -1.04 6.38 2.22
N THR A 85 -1.85 7.09 3.01
CA THR A 85 -3.26 7.39 2.68
C THR A 85 -3.47 8.79 2.12
N SER A 86 -2.38 9.50 1.76
CA SER A 86 -2.49 10.81 1.13
C SER A 86 -2.93 10.69 -0.33
N GLU A 87 -3.74 11.64 -0.78
CA GLU A 87 -4.26 11.70 -2.16
C GLU A 87 -3.11 11.79 -3.18
N THR A 88 -2.04 12.51 -2.86
CA THR A 88 -0.88 12.69 -3.74
C THR A 88 -0.04 11.42 -3.94
N VAL A 89 -0.04 10.51 -2.96
CA VAL A 89 0.76 9.28 -3.02
C VAL A 89 -0.07 8.11 -3.54
N SER A 90 -1.30 7.95 -3.05
CA SER A 90 -2.12 6.75 -3.26
C SER A 90 -3.46 7.01 -3.93
N GLY A 91 -3.76 8.25 -4.33
CA GLY A 91 -4.98 8.63 -5.02
C GLY A 91 -6.21 8.77 -4.13
N ILE A 92 -7.34 9.08 -4.77
CA ILE A 92 -8.63 9.39 -4.11
C ILE A 92 -9.17 8.20 -3.29
N GLU A 93 -8.99 6.97 -3.79
CA GLU A 93 -9.51 5.77 -3.13
C GLU A 93 -8.89 5.57 -1.74
N ALA A 94 -7.57 5.75 -1.61
CA ALA A 94 -6.89 5.65 -0.31
C ALA A 94 -7.21 6.84 0.61
N HIS A 95 -7.40 8.04 0.02
CA HIS A 95 -7.73 9.25 0.77
C HIS A 95 -9.07 9.13 1.53
N HIS A 96 -10.07 8.45 0.95
CA HIS A 96 -11.35 8.22 1.62
C HIS A 96 -11.19 7.43 2.94
N TRP A 97 -10.31 6.43 2.96
CA TRP A 97 -10.04 5.61 4.14
C TRP A 97 -9.18 6.30 5.19
N ARG A 98 -8.51 7.40 4.84
CA ARG A 98 -7.59 8.13 5.72
C ARG A 98 -8.18 8.45 7.08
N ARG A 99 -9.41 8.98 7.13
CA ARG A 99 -10.06 9.34 8.40
C ARG A 99 -10.28 8.13 9.30
N GLY A 100 -10.75 7.01 8.74
CA GLY A 100 -10.97 5.77 9.47
C GLY A 100 -9.64 5.14 9.93
N ALA A 101 -8.65 5.11 9.05
CA ALA A 101 -7.32 4.59 9.33
C ALA A 101 -6.62 5.37 10.46
N LEU A 102 -6.65 6.71 10.41
CA LEU A 102 -6.08 7.56 11.45
C LEU A 102 -6.84 7.45 12.78
N ALA A 103 -8.17 7.37 12.74
CA ALA A 103 -8.96 7.13 13.95
C ALA A 103 -8.65 5.77 14.59
N GLY A 104 -8.47 4.72 13.78
CA GLY A 104 -8.05 3.39 14.23
C GLY A 104 -6.65 3.40 14.84
N ALA A 105 -5.69 4.10 14.22
CA ALA A 105 -4.34 4.25 14.75
C ALA A 105 -4.32 5.00 16.09
N LEU A 106 -5.14 6.04 16.24
CA LEU A 106 -5.31 6.74 17.52
C LEU A 106 -5.94 5.85 18.60
N LEU A 107 -6.89 5.00 18.23
CA LEU A 107 -7.48 4.03 19.15
C LEU A 107 -6.46 2.99 19.61
N LEU A 108 -5.63 2.47 18.70
CA LEU A 108 -4.53 1.57 19.03
C LEU A 108 -3.53 2.22 19.99
N PHE A 109 -3.16 3.47 19.73
CA PHE A 109 -2.31 4.25 20.63
C PHE A 109 -2.92 4.41 22.03
N ALA A 110 -4.21 4.74 22.11
CA ALA A 110 -4.91 4.88 23.39
C ALA A 110 -4.96 3.55 24.15
N LEU A 111 -5.25 2.45 23.45
CA LEU A 111 -5.28 1.10 24.04
C LEU A 111 -3.91 0.67 24.55
N ASP A 112 -2.85 0.87 23.76
CA ASP A 112 -1.50 0.52 24.14
C ASP A 112 -0.98 1.36 25.32
N THR A 113 -1.31 2.64 25.33
CA THR A 113 -1.05 3.53 26.47
C THR A 113 -1.78 3.07 27.72
N TYR A 114 -3.05 2.70 27.60
CA TYR A 114 -3.85 2.17 28.71
C TYR A 114 -3.24 0.87 29.26
N LEU A 115 -2.95 -0.11 28.40
CA LEU A 115 -2.32 -1.37 28.80
C LEU A 115 -0.96 -1.11 29.46
N THR A 116 -0.10 -0.28 28.85
CA THR A 116 1.22 0.04 29.40
C THR A 116 1.15 0.80 30.73
N SER A 117 0.06 1.54 30.99
CA SER A 117 -0.13 2.35 32.22
C SER A 117 -0.81 1.59 33.36
N PHE A 118 -1.65 0.61 33.06
CA PHE A 118 -2.45 -0.08 34.09
C PHE A 118 -2.13 -1.56 34.24
N PHE A 119 -1.39 -2.17 33.31
CA PHE A 119 -1.03 -3.58 33.42
C PHE A 119 -0.04 -3.82 34.57
N ALA A 120 -0.40 -4.70 35.50
CA ALA A 120 0.42 -5.08 36.64
C ALA A 120 0.78 -6.57 36.54
N PRO A 121 2.03 -6.93 36.16
CA PRO A 121 2.41 -8.33 36.03
C PRO A 121 2.44 -9.01 37.40
N LEU A 122 1.96 -10.26 37.47
CA LEU A 122 2.00 -11.07 38.69
C LEU A 122 3.42 -11.60 38.90
N THR A 123 3.94 -11.45 40.12
CA THR A 123 5.30 -11.87 40.50
C THR A 123 5.28 -12.86 41.67
N ASP A 124 4.32 -13.80 41.66
CA ASP A 124 4.27 -14.83 42.68
C ASP A 124 5.40 -15.86 42.48
N THR A 125 5.90 -16.39 43.58
CA THR A 125 6.93 -17.42 43.63
C THR A 125 6.42 -18.79 43.17
N SER A 126 5.10 -18.99 43.18
CA SER A 126 4.42 -20.21 42.73
C SER A 126 4.21 -20.28 41.21
N THR A 127 4.23 -19.12 40.54
CA THR A 127 4.05 -19.06 39.09
C THR A 127 5.35 -19.43 38.36
N PRO A 128 5.29 -20.31 37.34
CA PRO A 128 6.46 -20.60 36.50
C PRO A 128 7.01 -19.27 35.98
N GLY A 129 8.36 -19.16 36.00
CA GLY A 129 9.07 -17.90 35.77
C GLY A 129 8.48 -17.16 34.57
N PRO A 130 8.03 -15.91 34.74
CA PRO A 130 7.31 -15.21 33.68
C PRO A 130 8.20 -15.15 32.44
N ALA A 131 7.65 -15.59 31.31
CA ALA A 131 8.21 -15.30 29.99
C ALA A 131 8.55 -13.80 29.92
N GLY A 132 9.51 -13.40 29.09
CA GLY A 132 9.94 -12.00 29.00
C GLY A 132 8.79 -11.06 28.61
N LEU A 133 7.96 -10.65 29.56
CA LEU A 133 6.68 -9.95 29.34
C LEU A 133 6.90 -8.62 28.65
N PHE A 134 7.96 -7.90 29.04
CA PHE A 134 8.43 -6.71 28.35
C PHE A 134 8.71 -6.96 26.86
N TRP A 135 9.46 -8.02 26.54
CA TRP A 135 9.80 -8.36 25.16
C TRP A 135 8.57 -8.84 24.37
N LEU A 136 7.69 -9.60 25.01
CA LEU A 136 6.41 -10.02 24.44
C LEU A 136 5.52 -8.82 24.13
N ALA A 137 5.42 -7.85 25.04
CA ALA A 137 4.67 -6.62 24.82
C ALA A 137 5.27 -5.80 23.67
N ALA A 138 6.60 -5.70 23.61
CA ALA A 138 7.30 -5.02 22.52
C ALA A 138 7.04 -5.69 21.16
N THR A 139 7.11 -7.03 21.07
CA THR A 139 6.85 -7.74 19.81
C THR A 139 5.38 -7.72 19.43
N LEU A 140 4.48 -7.88 20.41
CA LEU A 140 3.03 -7.83 20.19
C LEU A 140 2.59 -6.46 19.67
N ARG A 141 3.17 -5.36 20.19
CA ARG A 141 2.93 -4.01 19.69
C ARG A 141 3.30 -3.87 18.21
N SER A 142 4.49 -4.32 17.82
CA SER A 142 4.89 -4.26 16.41
C SER A 142 3.98 -5.12 15.53
N LEU A 143 3.57 -6.29 16.03
CA LEU A 143 2.68 -7.20 15.32
C LEU A 143 1.27 -6.60 15.15
N THR A 144 0.72 -5.96 16.17
CA THR A 144 -0.63 -5.35 16.11
C THR A 144 -0.67 -4.18 15.13
N LEU A 145 0.37 -3.33 15.12
CA LEU A 145 0.50 -2.26 14.14
C LEU A 145 0.58 -2.82 12.71
N CYS A 146 1.41 -3.85 12.49
CA CYS A 146 1.53 -4.49 11.19
C CYS A 146 0.22 -5.16 10.73
N ALA A 147 -0.49 -5.84 11.64
CA ALA A 147 -1.76 -6.47 11.34
C ALA A 147 -2.84 -5.44 11.00
N PHE A 148 -2.86 -4.31 11.71
CA PHE A 148 -3.74 -3.19 11.40
C PHE A 148 -3.46 -2.62 10.01
N ASP A 149 -2.19 -2.36 9.68
CA ASP A 149 -1.79 -1.84 8.37
C ASP A 149 -2.16 -2.80 7.23
N ALA A 150 -1.93 -4.10 7.42
CA ALA A 150 -2.35 -5.12 6.47
C ALA A 150 -3.88 -5.12 6.27
N GLY A 151 -4.64 -4.96 7.36
CA GLY A 151 -6.10 -4.84 7.30
C GLY A 151 -6.57 -3.60 6.53
N VAL A 152 -5.99 -2.42 6.83
CA VAL A 152 -6.30 -1.17 6.12
C VAL A 152 -5.93 -1.26 4.64
N ALA A 153 -4.72 -1.76 4.33
CA ALA A 153 -4.29 -1.95 2.96
C ALA A 153 -5.20 -2.91 2.18
N PHE A 154 -5.62 -4.00 2.82
CA PHE A 154 -6.58 -4.94 2.25
C PHE A 154 -7.94 -4.28 1.96
N LEU A 155 -8.46 -3.46 2.88
CA LEU A 155 -9.72 -2.74 2.69
C LEU A 155 -9.65 -1.73 1.54
N ILE A 156 -8.55 -0.98 1.44
CA ILE A 156 -8.31 -0.04 0.32
C ILE A 156 -8.23 -0.80 -1.01
N TYR A 157 -7.48 -1.91 -1.04
CA TYR A 157 -7.37 -2.75 -2.24
C TYR A 157 -8.73 -3.35 -2.64
N ALA A 158 -9.49 -3.85 -1.66
CA ALA A 158 -10.80 -4.43 -1.88
C ALA A 158 -11.82 -3.39 -2.39
N SER A 159 -11.77 -2.16 -1.86
CA SER A 159 -12.64 -1.07 -2.33
C SER A 159 -12.27 -0.61 -3.73
N ALA A 160 -10.97 -0.49 -4.03
CA ALA A 160 -10.50 -0.05 -5.35
C ALA A 160 -10.80 -1.06 -6.46
N THR A 161 -10.63 -2.36 -6.18
CA THR A 161 -10.81 -3.42 -7.20
C THR A 161 -12.26 -3.82 -7.43
N ARG A 162 -13.20 -3.45 -6.53
CA ARG A 162 -14.63 -3.85 -6.58
C ARG A 162 -14.90 -5.34 -6.78
N ARG A 163 -13.87 -6.18 -6.58
CA ARG A 163 -13.92 -7.62 -6.86
C ARG A 163 -14.65 -8.39 -5.76
N PHE A 164 -14.81 -7.78 -4.59
CA PHE A 164 -15.50 -8.37 -3.46
C PHE A 164 -16.96 -7.90 -3.41
N LEU A 165 -17.88 -8.84 -3.18
CA LEU A 165 -19.33 -8.59 -3.17
C LEU A 165 -19.74 -7.45 -2.21
N LEU A 166 -19.00 -7.28 -1.11
CA LEU A 166 -19.16 -6.21 -0.12
C LEU A 166 -18.99 -4.79 -0.69
N PHE A 167 -18.24 -4.64 -1.79
CA PHE A 167 -17.94 -3.35 -2.44
C PHE A 167 -18.49 -3.28 -3.88
N SER A 168 -19.24 -4.28 -4.32
CA SER A 168 -19.79 -4.35 -5.69
C SER A 168 -21.16 -3.70 -5.85
N ALA A 169 -21.87 -3.45 -4.75
CA ALA A 169 -23.21 -2.87 -4.80
C ALA A 169 -23.15 -1.33 -4.96
N ALA A 170 -23.99 -0.79 -5.84
CA ALA A 170 -24.21 0.64 -6.03
C ALA A 170 -24.69 1.38 -4.76
N SER A 171 -24.98 0.66 -3.67
CA SER A 171 -25.52 1.19 -2.41
C SER A 171 -24.48 1.63 -1.37
N SER A 172 -23.18 1.40 -1.60
CA SER A 172 -22.11 1.79 -0.64
C SER A 172 -21.10 2.81 -1.17
N ALA A 173 -21.25 3.26 -2.42
CA ALA A 173 -20.40 4.31 -2.96
C ALA A 173 -20.83 5.66 -2.39
N ASP A 174 -19.98 6.27 -1.55
CA ASP A 174 -20.09 7.67 -1.17
C ASP A 174 -20.32 8.52 -2.44
N PRO A 175 -21.46 9.23 -2.56
CA PRO A 175 -21.81 9.94 -3.80
C PRO A 175 -20.76 10.98 -4.21
N GLU A 176 -20.03 11.54 -3.24
CA GLU A 176 -18.95 12.48 -3.50
C GLU A 176 -17.73 11.80 -4.15
N LEU A 177 -17.42 10.57 -3.74
CA LEU A 177 -16.30 9.81 -4.31
C LEU A 177 -16.61 9.38 -5.74
N ALA A 178 -17.86 8.93 -5.98
CA ALA A 178 -18.32 8.60 -7.33
C ALA A 178 -18.27 9.81 -8.27
N ARG A 179 -18.67 11.00 -7.78
CA ARG A 179 -18.59 12.25 -8.54
C ARG A 179 -17.15 12.60 -8.91
N ARG A 180 -16.24 12.61 -7.94
CA ARG A 180 -14.83 12.93 -8.18
C ARG A 180 -14.18 11.98 -9.18
N ARG A 181 -14.47 10.68 -9.07
CA ARG A 181 -13.99 9.68 -10.02
C ARG A 181 -14.47 9.97 -11.45
N ASN A 182 -15.74 10.35 -11.60
CA ASN A 182 -16.27 10.72 -12.91
C ASN A 182 -15.59 11.99 -13.45
N ASP A 183 -15.34 12.98 -12.60
CA ASP A 183 -14.64 14.21 -13.00
C ASP A 183 -13.19 13.91 -13.44
N GLU A 184 -12.47 13.02 -12.75
CA GLU A 184 -11.14 12.55 -13.17
C GLU A 184 -11.18 11.78 -14.50
N MET A 185 -12.17 10.90 -14.68
CA MET A 185 -12.34 10.19 -15.95
C MET A 185 -12.66 11.15 -17.11
N LEU A 186 -13.51 12.13 -16.88
CA LEU A 186 -13.87 13.15 -17.88
C LEU A 186 -12.69 14.05 -18.22
N THR A 187 -11.90 14.47 -17.23
CA THR A 187 -10.70 15.29 -17.46
C THR A 187 -9.65 14.51 -18.25
N ASN A 188 -9.38 13.25 -17.89
CA ASN A 188 -8.46 12.39 -18.63
C ASN A 188 -8.93 12.14 -20.07
N ALA A 189 -10.23 11.87 -20.26
CA ALA A 189 -10.82 11.71 -21.58
C ALA A 189 -10.71 12.99 -22.42
N ASN A 190 -10.92 14.17 -21.81
CA ASN A 190 -10.79 15.45 -22.50
C ASN A 190 -9.34 15.73 -22.91
N ILE A 191 -8.37 15.44 -22.04
CA ILE A 191 -6.94 15.57 -22.38
C ILE A 191 -6.58 14.64 -23.54
N ALA A 192 -7.00 13.38 -23.49
CA ALA A 192 -6.78 12.43 -24.58
C ALA A 192 -7.43 12.88 -25.89
N LEU A 193 -8.65 13.41 -25.82
CA LEU A 193 -9.37 13.95 -26.97
C LEU A 193 -8.66 15.17 -27.57
N GLN A 194 -8.15 16.07 -26.73
CA GLN A 194 -7.38 17.23 -27.17
C GLN A 194 -6.10 16.80 -27.89
N MET A 195 -5.36 15.84 -27.33
CA MET A 195 -4.15 15.29 -27.94
C MET A 195 -4.48 14.66 -29.31
N ALA A 196 -5.53 13.83 -29.38
CA ALA A 196 -5.98 13.24 -30.64
C ALA A 196 -6.37 14.31 -31.68
N ALA A 197 -7.13 15.34 -31.27
CA ALA A 197 -7.52 16.44 -32.13
C ALA A 197 -6.31 17.23 -32.65
N THR A 198 -5.30 17.48 -31.82
CA THR A 198 -4.06 18.15 -32.25
C THR A 198 -3.28 17.32 -33.27
N ASN A 199 -3.18 16.00 -33.05
CA ASN A 199 -2.51 15.09 -33.98
C ASN A 199 -3.23 15.02 -35.33
N ILE A 200 -4.56 14.94 -35.34
CA ILE A 200 -5.36 14.95 -36.58
C ILE A 200 -5.16 16.27 -37.34
N ARG A 201 -5.13 17.40 -36.63
CA ARG A 201 -4.85 18.72 -37.24
C ARG A 201 -3.42 18.78 -37.81
N ALA A 202 -2.43 18.26 -37.09
CA ALA A 202 -1.06 18.22 -37.58
C ALA A 202 -0.95 17.34 -38.83
N TYR A 203 -1.58 16.17 -38.82
CA TYR A 203 -1.62 15.26 -39.97
C TYR A 203 -2.31 15.89 -41.18
N SER A 204 -3.44 16.58 -40.98
CA SER A 204 -4.16 17.22 -42.08
C SER A 204 -3.33 18.34 -42.73
N VAL A 205 -2.60 19.12 -41.92
CA VAL A 205 -1.66 20.14 -42.41
C VAL A 205 -0.50 19.49 -43.18
N ALA A 206 0.10 18.43 -42.63
CA ALA A 206 1.19 17.71 -43.29
C ALA A 206 0.74 17.13 -44.64
N ARG A 207 -0.41 16.45 -44.68
CA ARG A 207 -1.00 15.92 -45.91
C ARG A 207 -1.30 17.01 -46.91
N ASN A 208 -1.83 18.15 -46.47
CA ASN A 208 -2.10 19.29 -47.35
C ASN A 208 -0.79 19.86 -47.93
N ALA A 209 0.29 19.92 -47.14
CA ALA A 209 1.60 20.36 -47.59
C ALA A 209 2.22 19.38 -48.61
N VAL A 210 2.11 18.07 -48.38
CA VAL A 210 2.56 17.04 -49.33
C VAL A 210 1.81 17.15 -50.65
N LEU A 211 0.47 17.25 -50.62
CA LEU A 211 -0.35 17.36 -51.83
C LEU A 211 -0.09 18.64 -52.64
N ARG A 212 0.36 19.72 -51.99
CA ARG A 212 0.70 21.00 -52.64
C ARG A 212 2.10 21.02 -53.24
N ASN A 213 3.00 20.12 -52.83
CA ASN A 213 4.36 20.05 -53.33
C ASN A 213 4.50 18.86 -54.29
N GLU A 214 4.75 19.14 -55.57
CA GLU A 214 4.82 18.13 -56.63
C GLU A 214 5.86 17.03 -56.36
N THR A 215 7.03 17.37 -55.80
CA THR A 215 8.09 16.38 -55.53
C THR A 215 7.72 15.44 -54.39
N LEU A 216 7.11 15.98 -53.31
CA LEU A 216 6.66 15.18 -52.18
C LEU A 216 5.46 14.31 -52.55
N LYS A 217 4.53 14.85 -53.34
CA LYS A 217 3.40 14.10 -53.87
C LYS A 217 3.84 12.93 -54.75
N ALA A 218 4.82 13.13 -55.63
CA ALA A 218 5.33 12.07 -56.49
C ALA A 218 5.93 10.90 -55.69
N ALA A 219 6.64 11.20 -54.59
CA ALA A 219 7.19 10.19 -53.69
C ALA A 219 6.10 9.45 -52.89
N ASP A 220 5.06 10.16 -52.41
CA ASP A 220 3.89 9.54 -51.76
C ASP A 220 3.12 8.63 -52.74
N ASP A 221 2.86 9.10 -53.96
CA ASP A 221 2.19 8.32 -55.01
C ASP A 221 3.03 7.09 -55.45
N GLU A 222 4.37 7.18 -55.45
CA GLU A 222 5.26 6.03 -55.70
C GLU A 222 5.20 5.01 -54.57
N TYR A 223 5.26 5.46 -53.32
CA TYR A 223 5.11 4.60 -52.15
C TYR A 223 3.77 3.85 -52.17
N TRP A 224 2.65 4.55 -52.35
CA TRP A 224 1.33 3.90 -52.39
C TRP A 224 1.17 2.96 -53.58
N ARG A 225 1.74 3.28 -54.74
CA ARG A 225 1.78 2.35 -55.88
C ARG A 225 2.58 1.09 -55.57
N ALA A 226 3.70 1.20 -54.86
CA ALA A 226 4.50 0.05 -54.44
C ALA A 226 3.76 -0.83 -53.42
N VAL A 227 3.07 -0.22 -52.44
CA VAL A 227 2.23 -0.93 -51.46
C VAL A 227 1.09 -1.67 -52.16
N VAL A 228 0.34 -1.01 -53.03
CA VAL A 228 -0.77 -1.64 -53.78
C VAL A 228 -0.27 -2.69 -54.74
N ALA A 229 0.92 -2.53 -55.34
CA ALA A 229 1.50 -3.56 -56.19
C ALA A 229 1.93 -4.80 -55.39
N PHE A 230 2.43 -4.62 -54.17
CA PHE A 230 2.74 -5.72 -53.24
C PHE A 230 1.45 -6.42 -52.78
N GLU A 231 0.45 -5.64 -52.37
CA GLU A 231 -0.86 -6.13 -51.90
C GLU A 231 -1.74 -6.67 -53.04
N GLY A 232 -1.48 -6.33 -54.30
CA GLY A 232 -2.26 -6.75 -55.47
C GLY A 232 -1.60 -7.84 -56.34
N SER A 233 -0.30 -8.08 -56.20
CA SER A 233 0.41 -9.14 -56.95
C SER A 233 0.60 -10.44 -56.14
N GLU A 234 0.62 -10.34 -54.81
CA GLU A 234 0.57 -11.45 -53.85
C GLU A 234 -0.36 -11.09 -52.67
N GLY A 235 -1.52 -10.51 -53.00
CA GLY A 235 -2.59 -10.21 -52.05
C GLY A 235 -3.25 -11.48 -51.55
N ASP A 236 -2.56 -12.18 -50.66
CA ASP A 236 -3.11 -13.29 -49.92
C ASP A 236 -4.14 -12.74 -48.93
N GLU A 237 -5.40 -12.56 -49.37
CA GLU A 237 -6.54 -12.37 -48.46
C GLU A 237 -6.54 -13.46 -47.36
N SER A 238 -5.89 -14.61 -47.60
CA SER A 238 -5.69 -15.69 -46.63
C SER A 238 -4.78 -15.30 -45.45
N LEU A 239 -3.88 -14.33 -45.57
CA LEU A 239 -2.97 -13.93 -44.49
C LEU A 239 -3.69 -13.22 -43.33
N PHE A 240 -4.85 -12.60 -43.59
CA PHE A 240 -5.74 -12.08 -42.55
C PHE A 240 -6.78 -13.13 -42.09
N GLU A 241 -7.00 -14.17 -42.88
CA GLU A 241 -7.82 -15.34 -42.51
C GLU A 241 -7.02 -16.38 -41.71
N ASP A 242 -5.69 -16.29 -41.70
CA ASP A 242 -4.81 -17.19 -40.97
C ASP A 242 -5.08 -17.17 -39.47
N ASP A 243 -5.38 -18.35 -38.93
CA ASP A 243 -5.73 -18.57 -37.53
C ASP A 243 -4.64 -18.04 -36.57
N GLU A 244 -3.37 -18.07 -36.97
CA GLU A 244 -2.25 -17.57 -36.18
C GLU A 244 -2.22 -16.05 -36.10
N VAL A 245 -2.50 -15.36 -37.21
CA VAL A 245 -2.58 -13.89 -37.25
C VAL A 245 -3.81 -13.42 -36.46
N GLN A 246 -4.94 -14.11 -36.59
CA GLN A 246 -6.13 -13.83 -35.79
C GLN A 246 -5.90 -14.05 -34.29
N ALA A 247 -5.15 -15.10 -33.91
CA ALA A 247 -4.78 -15.36 -32.54
C ALA A 247 -3.80 -14.31 -31.98
N ALA A 248 -2.82 -13.88 -32.78
CA ALA A 248 -1.86 -12.84 -32.39
C ALA A 248 -2.54 -11.47 -32.22
N VAL A 249 -3.47 -11.11 -33.11
CA VAL A 249 -4.27 -9.89 -33.00
C VAL A 249 -5.18 -9.96 -31.76
N ALA A 250 -5.86 -11.09 -31.53
CA ALA A 250 -6.67 -11.28 -30.33
C ALA A 250 -5.85 -11.24 -29.02
N ALA A 251 -4.58 -11.66 -29.06
CA ALA A 251 -3.66 -11.56 -27.93
C ALA A 251 -3.18 -10.13 -27.67
N ALA A 252 -2.87 -9.36 -28.73
CA ALA A 252 -2.41 -7.98 -28.64
C ALA A 252 -3.48 -7.02 -28.09
N TYR A 253 -4.75 -7.25 -28.43
CA TYR A 253 -5.87 -6.42 -27.96
C TYR A 253 -6.45 -6.84 -26.61
N GLY A 254 -5.90 -7.89 -26.00
CA GLY A 254 -6.19 -8.25 -24.61
C GLY A 254 -7.64 -8.68 -24.40
N THR A 255 -7.86 -9.99 -24.52
CA THR A 255 -9.05 -10.75 -24.06
C THR A 255 -10.26 -10.78 -25.01
N GLY A 256 -10.26 -11.76 -25.92
CA GLY A 256 -11.45 -12.20 -26.64
C GLY A 256 -11.17 -12.41 -28.13
N LYS A 257 -11.62 -13.53 -28.69
CA LYS A 257 -11.59 -13.75 -30.14
C LYS A 257 -12.34 -12.58 -30.81
N ILE A 258 -11.63 -11.75 -31.55
CA ILE A 258 -12.23 -10.67 -32.31
C ILE A 258 -12.90 -11.30 -33.52
N ASP A 259 -14.22 -11.23 -33.58
CA ASP A 259 -14.95 -11.56 -34.79
C ASP A 259 -14.80 -10.39 -35.78
N VAL A 260 -13.84 -10.52 -36.69
CA VAL A 260 -13.52 -9.54 -37.73
C VAL A 260 -14.76 -9.18 -38.55
N GLN A 261 -15.69 -10.12 -38.73
CA GLN A 261 -16.94 -9.88 -39.45
C GLN A 261 -17.89 -8.96 -38.67
N THR A 262 -17.93 -9.11 -37.35
CA THR A 262 -18.71 -8.24 -36.47
C THR A 262 -18.11 -6.83 -36.43
N MET A 263 -16.79 -6.71 -36.34
CA MET A 263 -16.12 -5.40 -36.38
C MET A 263 -16.32 -4.69 -37.72
N ARG A 264 -16.27 -5.42 -38.84
CA ARG A 264 -16.53 -4.86 -40.18
C ARG A 264 -17.98 -4.35 -40.28
N ARG A 265 -18.95 -5.12 -39.77
CA ARG A 265 -20.36 -4.69 -39.70
C ARG A 265 -20.57 -3.45 -38.82
N GLU A 266 -19.92 -3.37 -37.67
CA GLU A 266 -20.00 -2.19 -36.80
C GLU A 266 -19.38 -0.96 -37.45
N THR A 267 -18.27 -1.15 -38.17
CA THR A 267 -17.60 -0.08 -38.92
C THR A 267 -18.49 0.41 -40.06
N ASP A 268 -19.07 -0.49 -40.85
CA ASP A 268 -19.99 -0.14 -41.93
C ASP A 268 -21.26 0.56 -41.40
N ALA A 269 -21.78 0.12 -40.25
CA ALA A 269 -22.91 0.76 -39.59
C ALA A 269 -22.56 2.17 -39.05
N PHE A 270 -21.36 2.34 -38.50
CA PHE A 270 -20.87 3.64 -38.04
C PHE A 270 -20.68 4.61 -39.21
N VAL A 271 -20.06 4.16 -40.30
CA VAL A 271 -19.88 4.94 -41.52
C VAL A 271 -21.24 5.34 -42.08
N ALA A 272 -22.18 4.39 -42.21
CA ALA A 272 -23.52 4.66 -42.70
C ALA A 272 -24.28 5.70 -41.84
N ASN A 273 -24.15 5.64 -40.51
CA ASN A 273 -24.74 6.62 -39.61
C ASN A 273 -24.06 8.00 -39.68
N ALA A 274 -22.73 8.03 -39.81
CA ALA A 274 -21.97 9.27 -39.95
C ALA A 274 -22.29 9.97 -41.28
N THR A 275 -22.47 9.21 -42.36
CA THR A 275 -22.84 9.75 -43.68
C THR A 275 -24.32 10.10 -43.81
N LYS A 276 -25.20 9.61 -42.92
CA LYS A 276 -26.64 9.91 -42.96
C LYS A 276 -26.98 11.35 -42.53
N ASN A 277 -26.04 12.01 -41.83
CA ASN A 277 -26.18 13.37 -41.32
C ASN A 277 -25.31 14.39 -42.09
N LEU A 278 -24.78 14.00 -43.25
CA LEU A 278 -24.16 14.86 -44.27
C LEU A 278 -25.11 14.99 -45.46
#